data_AF-A0A954Z194-F1
#
_entry.id   AF-A0A954Z194-F1
#
_cell.length_a   1.000
_cell.length_b   1.000
_cell.length_c   1.000
_cell.angle_alpha   90.00
_cell.angle_beta   90.00
_cell.angle_gamma   90.00
#
_symmetry.space_group_name_H-M   'P 1'
#
loop_
_entity.id
_entity.type
_entity.pdbx_description
1 polymer ?
#
loop_
_entity_poly.entity_id
_entity_poly.type
_entity_poly.pdbx_seq_one_letter_code
_entity_poly.pdbx_strand_id
1 'polypeptide(L)'
;MVSRTLTDSPTETKSDSVSLPLLSDSIEATLAAERERMMSEAGLSVGPVQHFKRPQERNFTRRERGETTIWIGGLTMRHDTLIKAGLEGLGYKVGIIPMPVKADFQAGKEYGNNGQCNPT
;
A
#
# COMPACT_ATOMS: atom_id res chain seq x y z
N MET A 1 36.36 -16.68 -32.23
CA MET A 1 35.42 -17.68 -31.68
C MET A 1 34.51 -16.95 -30.72
N VAL A 2 33.22 -17.05 -31.00
CA VAL A 2 32.11 -16.22 -30.47
C VAL A 2 31.68 -16.69 -29.08
N SER A 3 31.33 -15.76 -28.18
CA SER A 3 30.19 -15.88 -27.22
C SER A 3 30.02 -14.57 -26.44
N ARG A 4 29.13 -13.66 -26.88
CA ARG A 4 27.71 -13.49 -26.50
C ARG A 4 27.52 -13.01 -25.04
N THR A 5 27.58 -11.69 -24.87
CA THR A 5 26.97 -10.98 -23.74
C THR A 5 25.46 -10.92 -23.95
N LEU A 6 24.68 -11.56 -23.08
CA LEU A 6 23.22 -11.42 -23.01
C LEU A 6 22.89 -10.10 -22.32
N THR A 7 22.59 -9.07 -23.10
CA THR A 7 21.88 -7.88 -22.62
C THR A 7 20.39 -8.14 -22.80
N ASP A 8 19.68 -8.34 -21.69
CA ASP A 8 18.23 -8.48 -21.67
C ASP A 8 17.64 -7.06 -21.82
N SER A 9 17.06 -6.80 -23.00
CA SER A 9 16.42 -5.54 -23.35
C SER A 9 14.94 -5.57 -22.95
N PRO A 10 14.38 -4.47 -22.41
CA PRO A 10 12.98 -4.43 -21.98
C PRO A 10 12.06 -4.64 -23.17
N THR A 11 11.11 -5.55 -23.01
CA THR A 11 10.11 -5.90 -24.02
C THR A 11 9.18 -4.70 -24.23
N GLU A 12 9.36 -3.99 -25.36
CA GLU A 12 8.43 -2.97 -25.82
C GLU A 12 7.07 -3.61 -26.11
N THR A 13 6.08 -3.23 -25.32
CA THR A 13 4.68 -3.54 -25.60
C THR A 13 4.24 -2.60 -26.72
N LYS A 14 4.26 -3.09 -27.97
CA LYS A 14 3.74 -2.35 -29.13
C LYS A 14 2.24 -2.12 -28.96
N SER A 15 1.86 -0.90 -28.59
CA SER A 15 0.51 -0.41 -28.80
C SER A 15 0.33 -0.15 -30.29
N ASP A 16 -0.61 -0.83 -30.94
CA ASP A 16 -1.00 -0.55 -32.33
C ASP A 16 -1.58 0.88 -32.42
N SER A 17 -0.71 1.85 -32.70
CA SER A 17 -1.10 3.24 -32.91
C SER A 17 -1.54 3.41 -34.36
N VAL A 18 -2.85 3.47 -34.59
CA VAL A 18 -3.40 3.94 -35.87
C VAL A 18 -3.07 5.43 -35.99
N SER A 19 -2.05 5.78 -36.78
CA SER A 19 -1.65 7.16 -37.02
C SER A 19 -2.60 7.80 -38.04
N LEU A 20 -3.45 8.73 -37.60
CA LEU A 20 -4.29 9.56 -38.47
C LEU A 20 -3.49 10.82 -38.88
N PRO A 21 -3.03 10.93 -40.15
CA PRO A 21 -1.97 11.86 -40.54
C PRO A 21 -2.40 13.34 -40.75
N LEU A 22 -3.62 13.74 -40.39
CA LEU A 22 -4.16 15.07 -40.74
C LEU A 22 -4.73 15.90 -39.57
N LEU A 23 -4.75 15.39 -38.33
CA LEU A 23 -5.37 16.07 -37.18
C LEU A 23 -4.61 15.94 -35.84
N SER A 24 -3.39 15.37 -35.82
CA SER A 24 -2.68 15.06 -34.56
C SER A 24 -2.49 16.29 -33.66
N ASP A 25 -2.01 17.39 -34.23
CA ASP A 25 -1.54 18.53 -33.46
C ASP A 25 -2.70 19.31 -32.80
N SER A 26 -3.89 19.32 -33.43
CA SER A 26 -5.09 19.96 -32.87
C SER A 26 -5.79 19.11 -31.82
N ILE A 27 -5.73 17.78 -31.95
CA ILE A 27 -6.32 16.84 -30.99
C ILE A 27 -5.54 16.85 -29.69
N GLU A 28 -4.20 16.84 -29.74
CA GLU A 28 -3.36 16.86 -28.53
C GLU A 28 -3.59 18.12 -27.69
N ALA A 29 -3.68 19.28 -28.34
CA ALA A 29 -3.99 20.54 -27.67
C ALA A 29 -5.39 20.53 -27.03
N THR A 30 -6.38 19.97 -27.73
CA THR A 30 -7.76 19.86 -27.22
C THR A 30 -7.83 18.90 -26.03
N LEU A 31 -7.15 17.76 -26.10
CA LEU A 31 -7.06 16.80 -25.00
C LEU A 31 -6.35 17.38 -23.77
N ALA A 32 -5.30 18.18 -23.98
CA ALA A 32 -4.60 18.84 -22.88
C ALA A 32 -5.49 19.88 -22.17
N ALA A 33 -6.24 20.69 -22.93
CA ALA A 33 -7.17 21.68 -22.39
C ALA A 33 -8.33 21.04 -21.61
N GLU A 34 -8.93 19.97 -22.15
CA GLU A 34 -9.99 19.24 -21.43
C GLU A 34 -9.46 18.52 -20.19
N ARG A 35 -8.24 17.98 -20.25
CA ARG A 35 -7.58 17.39 -19.08
C ARG A 35 -7.40 18.43 -17.98
N GLU A 36 -6.94 19.62 -18.32
CA GLU A 36 -6.76 20.72 -17.35
C GLU A 36 -8.10 21.15 -16.74
N ARG A 37 -9.14 21.29 -17.57
CA ARG A 37 -10.50 21.59 -17.11
C ARG A 37 -11.02 20.54 -16.12
N MET A 38 -10.93 19.25 -16.48
CA MET A 38 -11.37 18.14 -15.62
C MET A 38 -10.56 18.05 -14.33
N MET A 39 -9.24 18.26 -14.39
CA MET A 39 -8.39 18.25 -13.19
C MET A 39 -8.74 19.40 -12.24
N SER A 40 -9.07 20.58 -12.79
CA SER A 40 -9.54 21.75 -12.02
C SER A 40 -10.90 21.48 -11.36
N GLU A 41 -11.88 20.98 -12.12
CA GLU A 41 -13.21 20.62 -11.60
C GLU A 41 -13.13 19.54 -10.49
N ALA A 42 -12.22 18.58 -10.64
CA ALA A 42 -11.99 17.52 -9.65
C ALA A 42 -11.16 17.97 -8.43
N GLY A 43 -10.68 19.22 -8.39
CA GLY A 43 -9.79 19.71 -7.33
C GLY A 43 -8.42 19.01 -7.30
N LEU A 44 -8.04 18.35 -8.40
CA LEU A 44 -6.77 17.64 -8.57
C LEU A 44 -5.72 18.62 -9.10
N SER A 45 -5.28 19.57 -8.26
CA SER A 45 -4.13 20.41 -8.61
C SER A 45 -2.88 19.52 -8.70
N VAL A 46 -2.36 19.31 -9.92
CA VAL A 46 -1.12 18.54 -10.15
C VAL A 46 0.08 19.39 -9.71
N GLY A 47 0.26 19.50 -8.40
CA GLY A 47 1.53 19.94 -7.82
C GLY A 47 2.62 18.88 -8.08
N PRO A 48 3.88 19.17 -7.73
CA PRO A 48 4.93 18.15 -7.75
C PRO A 48 4.46 16.93 -6.96
N VAL A 49 4.45 15.75 -7.61
CA VAL A 49 4.02 14.50 -6.99
C VAL A 49 4.93 14.22 -5.81
N GLN A 50 4.41 14.43 -4.60
CA GLN A 50 5.08 13.99 -3.39
C GLN A 50 4.83 12.50 -3.21
N HIS A 51 5.78 11.69 -3.68
CA HIS A 51 5.75 10.26 -3.39
C HIS A 51 5.81 10.06 -1.87
N PHE A 52 4.97 9.16 -1.37
CA PHE A 52 5.04 8.74 0.02
C PHE A 52 6.47 8.29 0.36
N LYS A 53 7.03 8.90 1.39
CA LYS A 53 8.29 8.47 2.00
C LYS A 53 7.96 7.91 3.37
N ARG A 54 8.43 6.68 3.64
CA ARG A 54 8.31 6.07 4.96
C ARG A 54 8.94 7.03 6.00
N PRO A 55 8.20 7.43 7.05
CA PRO A 55 8.77 8.19 8.14
C PRO A 55 9.93 7.43 8.81
N GLN A 56 10.85 8.17 9.42
CA GLN A 56 11.91 7.53 10.20
C GLN A 56 11.31 6.79 11.40
N GLU A 57 11.70 5.54 11.59
CA GLU A 57 11.23 4.74 12.72
C GLU A 57 11.84 5.23 14.02
N ARG A 58 11.01 5.31 15.06
CA ARG A 58 11.47 5.63 16.42
C ARG A 58 11.97 4.37 17.10
N ASN A 59 13.12 4.46 17.74
CA ASN A 59 13.66 3.36 18.52
C ASN A 59 12.76 3.08 19.73
N PHE A 60 12.51 1.80 20.01
CA PHE A 60 11.84 1.38 21.24
C PHE A 60 12.85 1.25 22.38
N THR A 61 12.69 2.10 23.38
CA THR A 61 13.60 2.21 24.52
C THR A 61 13.12 1.38 25.71
N ARG A 62 14.05 1.06 26.63
CA ARG A 62 13.70 0.33 27.86
C ARG A 62 12.65 1.04 28.73
N ARG A 63 12.62 2.38 28.70
CA ARG A 63 11.67 3.19 29.50
C ARG A 63 10.23 3.00 29.02
N GLU A 64 10.03 2.77 27.72
CA GLU A 64 8.68 2.66 27.12
C GLU A 64 8.02 1.29 27.38
N ARG A 65 8.75 0.29 27.88
CA ARG A 65 8.23 -1.08 28.10
C ARG A 65 7.02 -1.16 29.03
N GLY A 66 6.95 -0.27 30.03
CA GLY A 66 5.83 -0.25 30.99
C GLY A 66 4.57 0.44 30.46
N GLU A 67 4.74 1.36 29.50
CA GLU A 67 3.66 2.21 28.99
C GLU A 67 3.10 1.68 27.66
N THR A 68 3.95 1.08 26.84
CA THR A 68 3.59 0.56 25.51
C THR A 68 3.09 -0.87 25.62
N THR A 69 1.85 -1.11 25.17
CA THR A 69 1.28 -2.46 25.06
C THR A 69 1.58 -3.06 23.69
N ILE A 70 2.24 -4.21 23.65
CA ILE A 70 2.43 -4.99 22.43
C ILE A 70 1.18 -5.86 22.22
N TRP A 71 0.54 -5.76 21.06
CA TRP A 71 -0.61 -6.59 20.70
C TRP A 71 -0.19 -7.72 19.76
N ILE A 72 -0.57 -8.94 20.09
CA ILE A 72 -0.28 -10.14 19.28
C ILE A 72 -1.61 -10.75 18.83
N GLY A 73 -1.71 -11.14 17.57
CA GLY A 73 -2.86 -11.86 17.02
C GLY A 73 -2.56 -12.44 15.66
N GLY A 74 -3.45 -13.31 15.18
CA GLY A 74 -3.33 -13.97 13.87
C GLY A 74 -2.44 -15.21 13.85
N LEU A 75 -1.91 -15.63 15.00
CA LEU A 75 -1.24 -16.92 15.17
C LEU A 75 -2.22 -17.95 15.78
N THR A 76 -1.76 -19.17 16.00
CA THR A 76 -2.55 -20.13 16.80
C THR A 76 -2.51 -19.73 18.28
N MET A 77 -3.58 -20.03 19.01
CA MET A 77 -3.72 -19.72 20.44
C MET A 77 -2.50 -20.11 21.28
N ARG A 78 -1.83 -21.22 20.94
CA ARG A 78 -0.64 -21.72 21.65
C ARG A 78 0.57 -20.81 21.43
N HIS A 79 0.77 -20.33 20.20
CA HIS A 79 1.87 -19.41 19.89
C HIS A 79 1.65 -18.06 20.55
N ASP A 80 0.42 -17.52 20.50
CA ASP A 80 0.10 -16.26 21.17
C ASP A 80 0.39 -16.34 22.68
N THR A 81 -0.02 -17.44 23.31
CA THR A 81 0.22 -17.67 24.74
C THR A 81 1.71 -17.80 25.06
N LEU A 82 2.47 -18.54 24.24
CA LEU A 82 3.91 -18.74 24.43
C LEU A 82 4.67 -17.41 24.31
N ILE A 83 4.37 -16.62 23.28
CA ILE A 83 5.05 -15.34 23.05
C ILE A 83 4.67 -14.34 24.15
N LYS A 84 3.39 -14.28 24.54
CA LYS A 84 2.94 -13.44 25.67
C LYS A 84 3.73 -13.76 26.93
N ALA A 85 3.79 -15.04 27.32
CA ALA A 85 4.51 -15.45 28.53
C ALA A 85 6.01 -15.11 28.46
N GLY A 86 6.64 -15.33 27.30
CA GLY A 86 8.06 -14.99 27.10
C GLY A 86 8.34 -13.48 27.21
N LEU A 87 7.50 -12.64 26.61
CA LEU A 87 7.65 -11.19 26.63
C LEU A 87 7.31 -10.58 27.99
N GLU A 88 6.26 -11.06 28.66
CA GLU A 88 5.93 -10.63 30.02
C GLU A 88 7.05 -10.98 31.00
N GLY A 89 7.70 -12.15 30.84
CA GLY A 89 8.89 -12.52 31.62
C GLY A 89 10.09 -11.57 31.42
N LEU A 90 10.15 -10.86 30.30
CA LEU A 90 11.18 -9.84 30.00
C LEU A 90 10.76 -8.41 30.42
N GLY A 91 9.60 -8.28 31.07
CA GLY A 91 9.06 -7.00 31.56
C GLY A 91 8.36 -6.15 30.50
N TYR A 92 7.90 -6.76 29.40
CA TYR A 92 7.05 -6.07 28.42
C TYR A 92 5.58 -6.20 28.80
N LYS A 93 4.81 -5.16 28.50
CA LYS A 93 3.34 -5.18 28.58
C LYS A 93 2.77 -5.77 27.29
N VAL A 94 2.03 -6.88 27.38
CA VAL A 94 1.54 -7.60 26.19
C VAL A 94 0.06 -7.94 26.30
N GLY A 95 -0.67 -7.75 25.21
CA GLY A 95 -2.06 -8.16 25.05
C GLY A 95 -2.24 -9.11 23.87
N ILE A 96 -3.22 -10.01 23.98
CA ILE A 96 -3.61 -10.92 22.88
C ILE A 96 -4.90 -10.38 22.26
N ILE A 97 -4.89 -10.23 20.94
CA ILE A 97 -6.09 -9.94 20.15
C ILE A 97 -6.91 -11.23 20.08
N PRO A 98 -8.19 -11.21 20.47
CA PRO A 98 -9.02 -12.40 20.46
C PRO A 98 -9.21 -12.94 19.05
N MET A 99 -9.41 -14.26 18.94
CA MET A 99 -9.76 -14.88 17.67
C MET A 99 -11.10 -14.34 17.17
N PRO A 100 -11.16 -13.83 15.94
CA PRO A 100 -12.37 -13.22 15.42
C PRO A 100 -13.49 -14.26 15.30
N VAL A 101 -14.68 -13.89 15.74
CA VAL A 101 -15.92 -14.66 15.58
C VAL A 101 -16.74 -14.12 14.42
N LYS A 102 -17.82 -14.82 14.07
CA LYS A 102 -18.73 -14.41 13.00
C LYS A 102 -19.30 -13.00 13.21
N ALA A 103 -19.55 -12.60 14.46
CA ALA A 103 -20.03 -11.25 14.79
C ALA A 103 -19.00 -10.17 14.41
N ASP A 104 -17.71 -10.40 14.67
CA ASP A 104 -16.63 -9.48 14.30
C ASP A 104 -16.52 -9.33 12.79
N PHE A 105 -16.72 -10.43 12.04
CA PHE A 105 -16.77 -10.38 10.59
C PHE A 105 -17.95 -9.55 10.08
N GLN A 106 -19.14 -9.69 10.66
CA GLN A 106 -20.30 -8.88 10.25
C GLN A 106 -20.07 -7.40 10.56
N ALA A 107 -19.56 -7.08 11.75
CA ALA A 107 -19.17 -5.72 12.08
C ALA A 107 -18.14 -5.18 11.08
N GLY A 108 -17.10 -5.97 10.75
CA GLY A 108 -16.08 -5.60 9.78
C GLY A 108 -16.62 -5.29 8.38
N LYS A 109 -17.72 -5.93 7.95
CA LYS A 109 -18.37 -5.62 6.67
C LYS A 109 -19.01 -4.23 6.64
N GLU A 110 -19.44 -3.70 7.78
CA GLU A 110 -20.02 -2.35 7.86
C GLU A 110 -18.95 -1.26 7.71
N TYR A 111 -17.71 -1.55 8.14
CA TYR A 111 -16.58 -0.61 8.09
C TYR A 111 -15.62 -0.85 6.92
N GLY A 112 -15.68 -2.02 6.28
CA GLY A 112 -14.85 -2.36 5.13
C GLY A 112 -15.42 -1.76 3.85
N ASN A 113 -14.63 -0.94 3.15
CA ASN A 113 -15.03 -0.45 1.84
C ASN A 113 -14.90 -1.57 0.80
N ASN A 114 -15.86 -1.64 -0.14
CA ASN A 114 -15.78 -2.51 -1.30
C ASN A 114 -14.54 -2.11 -2.13
N GLY A 115 -13.47 -2.90 -2.04
CA GLY A 115 -12.19 -2.64 -2.72
C GLY A 115 -10.97 -2.57 -1.82
N GLN A 116 -11.12 -2.53 -0.49
CA GLN A 116 -9.94 -2.54 0.42
C GLN A 116 -9.17 -3.87 0.43
N CYS A 117 -9.78 -4.95 -0.08
CA CYS A 117 -9.15 -6.27 -0.18
C CYS A 117 -8.66 -6.61 -1.60
N ASN A 118 -8.87 -5.72 -2.59
CA ASN A 118 -8.42 -5.90 -3.96
C ASN A 118 -7.66 -4.64 -4.39
N PRO A 119 -6.33 -4.68 -4.57
CA PRO A 119 -5.63 -3.54 -5.12
C PRO A 119 -6.07 -3.40 -6.58
N THR A 120 -6.91 -2.42 -6.89
CA THR A 120 -7.03 -1.93 -8.27
C THR A 120 -5.75 -1.22 -8.68
#